data_AF-A0A0G1GFP5-F1
#
_entry.id   AF-A0A0G1GFP5-F1
#
_cell.length_a   1.000
_cell.length_b   1.000
_cell.length_c   1.000
_cell.angle_alpha   90.00
_cell.angle_beta   90.00
_cell.angle_gamma   90.00
#
_symmetry.space_group_name_H-M   'P 1'
#
loop_
_entity.id
_entity.type
_entity.pdbx_description
1 polymer ?
#
loop_
_entity_poly.entity_id
_entity_poly.type
_entity_poly.pdbx_seq_one_letter_code
_entity_poly.pdbx_strand_id
1 'polypeptide(L)'
;MRKYLPVLIFFINLLLLGKIQVVAQTPPKTIKLGTFSPPPTRTPTRTPTKTPTRTPTSVVPTITGQIPTSSATDSPEPTNSDDGGGNNGGDPADCAKIGLSMYVPQPRFLESTTLCEQGTIWPPYLPSFVPSNLTNLDNALGGQFWVRTNSIKIKSGITGNLASFLEYMEKQPGCTVFVGYGYRSYAEQEGLWYGNDCPTNPGCGVAPPGKSSHQAGIALDLFCAEMIGSDINLKVVPAAAITNAKNFDFIHPVSWDTPHFIGL
;
A
#
# COMPACT_ATOMS: atom_id res chain seq x y z
N MET A 1 -12.48 -17.26 40.98
CA MET A 1 -11.96 -17.96 39.79
C MET A 1 -11.90 -17.01 38.60
N ARG A 2 -10.79 -16.27 38.43
CA ARG A 2 -10.59 -15.30 37.31
C ARG A 2 -9.09 -15.13 37.09
N LYS A 3 -8.42 -16.09 36.43
CA LYS A 3 -6.99 -15.98 36.08
C LYS A 3 -6.57 -16.63 34.74
N TYR A 4 -7.49 -17.15 33.91
CA TYR A 4 -7.10 -17.93 32.72
C TYR A 4 -7.59 -17.37 31.37
N LEU A 5 -8.14 -16.15 31.33
CA LEU A 5 -8.68 -15.59 30.08
C LEU A 5 -7.64 -15.01 29.08
N PRO A 6 -6.42 -14.54 29.46
CA PRO A 6 -5.52 -13.94 28.45
C PRO A 6 -4.68 -14.97 27.69
N VAL A 7 -4.65 -16.24 28.11
CA VAL A 7 -3.83 -17.29 27.47
C VAL A 7 -4.57 -17.94 26.29
N LEU A 8 -5.90 -17.94 26.28
CA LEU A 8 -6.68 -18.62 25.25
C LEU A 8 -6.73 -17.84 23.91
N ILE A 9 -6.56 -16.51 23.93
CA ILE A 9 -6.56 -15.68 22.71
C ILE A 9 -5.21 -15.79 21.96
N PHE A 10 -4.12 -16.11 22.66
CA PHE A 10 -2.80 -16.28 22.02
C PHE A 10 -2.70 -17.57 21.19
N PHE A 11 -3.45 -18.63 21.55
CA PHE A 11 -3.41 -19.90 20.82
C PHE A 11 -4.30 -19.93 19.57
N ILE A 12 -5.31 -19.08 19.47
CA ILE A 12 -6.24 -19.07 18.32
C ILE A 12 -5.62 -18.37 17.09
N ASN A 13 -4.76 -17.37 17.28
CA ASN A 13 -4.08 -16.68 16.17
C ASN A 13 -2.91 -17.44 15.56
N LEU A 14 -2.33 -18.42 16.27
CA LEU A 14 -1.29 -19.28 15.69
C LEU A 14 -1.86 -20.38 14.77
N LEU A 15 -3.15 -20.70 14.91
CA LEU A 15 -3.83 -21.77 14.16
C LEU A 15 -4.43 -21.30 12.82
N LEU A 16 -4.58 -20.00 12.59
CA LEU A 16 -5.01 -19.44 11.29
C LEU A 16 -3.87 -19.27 10.27
N LEU A 17 -2.62 -19.56 10.67
CA LEU A 17 -1.49 -19.84 9.76
C LEU A 17 -1.35 -21.34 9.50
N GLY A 18 -2.40 -22.11 9.77
CA GLY A 18 -2.48 -23.54 9.51
C GLY A 18 -2.36 -23.81 8.01
N LYS A 19 -1.16 -24.24 7.60
CA LYS A 19 -0.82 -24.99 6.38
C LYS A 19 -2.02 -25.20 5.45
N ILE A 20 -2.10 -24.42 4.37
CA ILE A 20 -2.94 -24.77 3.24
C ILE A 20 -2.34 -26.05 2.64
N GLN A 21 -2.86 -27.21 3.05
CA GLN A 21 -2.60 -28.47 2.35
C GLN A 21 -3.44 -28.45 1.07
N VAL A 22 -2.81 -28.09 -0.05
CA VAL A 22 -3.44 -28.27 -1.37
C VAL A 22 -3.35 -29.76 -1.70
N VAL A 23 -4.38 -30.52 -1.32
CA VAL A 23 -4.55 -31.89 -1.78
C VAL A 23 -4.94 -31.83 -3.26
N ALA A 24 -4.10 -32.38 -4.13
CA ALA A 24 -4.39 -32.50 -5.55
C ALA A 24 -5.68 -33.33 -5.74
N GLN A 25 -6.77 -32.67 -6.10
CA GLN A 25 -8.01 -33.37 -6.46
C GLN A 25 -7.83 -34.11 -7.79
N THR A 26 -8.27 -35.36 -7.84
CA THR A 26 -8.42 -36.15 -9.06
C THR A 26 -9.90 -36.56 -9.19
N PRO A 27 -10.62 -36.23 -10.28
CA PRO A 27 -10.23 -35.43 -11.45
C PRO A 27 -10.47 -33.92 -11.20
N PRO A 28 -9.51 -33.03 -11.50
CA PRO A 28 -9.63 -31.63 -11.14
C PRO A 28 -10.48 -30.84 -12.14
N LYS A 29 -11.57 -30.21 -11.66
CA LYS A 29 -12.08 -28.98 -12.27
C LYS A 29 -11.03 -27.89 -12.00
N THR A 30 -10.53 -27.30 -13.07
CA THR A 30 -9.38 -26.40 -13.10
C THR A 30 -9.58 -25.17 -12.22
N ILE A 31 -9.08 -25.17 -10.98
CA ILE A 31 -8.72 -23.93 -10.30
C ILE A 31 -7.39 -23.52 -10.89
N LYS A 32 -7.42 -22.60 -11.87
CA LYS A 32 -6.22 -21.94 -12.38
C LYS A 32 -5.63 -21.06 -11.27
N LEU A 33 -4.84 -21.65 -10.38
CA LEU A 33 -3.77 -20.91 -9.70
C LEU A 33 -2.78 -20.57 -10.82
N GLY A 34 -2.92 -19.37 -11.37
CA GLY A 34 -2.03 -18.85 -12.39
C GLY A 34 -0.60 -18.90 -11.88
N THR A 35 0.23 -19.68 -12.58
CA THR A 35 1.69 -19.60 -12.66
C THR A 35 2.34 -18.65 -11.65
N PHE A 36 2.84 -19.18 -10.54
CA PHE A 36 3.88 -18.48 -9.80
C PHE A 36 5.10 -18.41 -10.73
N SER A 37 5.49 -17.20 -11.12
CA SER A 37 6.77 -16.99 -11.78
C SER A 37 7.88 -17.50 -10.86
N PRO A 38 8.93 -18.15 -11.39
CA PRO A 38 10.10 -18.49 -10.58
C PRO A 38 10.68 -17.21 -9.94
N PRO A 39 11.45 -17.32 -8.83
CA PRO A 39 12.10 -16.18 -8.21
C PRO A 39 12.74 -15.29 -9.28
N PRO A 40 12.50 -13.96 -9.28
CA PRO A 40 13.18 -13.08 -10.20
C PRO A 40 14.69 -13.27 -9.99
N THR A 41 15.37 -13.72 -11.05
CA THR A 41 16.82 -13.86 -11.03
C THR A 41 17.39 -12.44 -11.13
N ARG A 42 17.77 -11.86 -9.99
CA ARG A 42 18.39 -10.53 -9.95
C ARG A 42 19.74 -10.60 -10.68
N THR A 43 19.77 -10.07 -11.91
CA THR A 43 21.03 -9.82 -12.61
C THR A 43 21.68 -8.59 -11.95
N PRO A 44 22.94 -8.65 -11.50
CA PRO A 44 23.57 -7.49 -10.87
C PRO A 44 23.59 -6.30 -11.84
N THR A 45 22.94 -5.21 -11.45
CA THR A 45 22.95 -3.94 -12.17
C THR A 45 24.40 -3.49 -12.32
N ARG A 46 24.86 -3.31 -13.58
CA ARG A 46 26.18 -2.75 -13.87
C ARG A 46 26.36 -1.43 -13.12
N THR A 47 27.37 -1.37 -12.26
CA THR A 47 27.81 -0.12 -11.62
C THR A 47 28.03 0.93 -12.71
N PRO A 48 27.33 2.07 -12.71
CA PRO A 48 27.52 3.10 -13.72
C PRO A 48 28.94 3.66 -13.60
N THR A 49 29.72 3.51 -14.67
CA THR A 49 31.02 4.17 -14.81
C THR A 49 30.77 5.67 -14.89
N LYS A 50 31.29 6.44 -13.92
CA LYS A 50 31.20 7.91 -13.93
C LYS A 50 31.79 8.44 -15.24
N THR A 51 30.94 9.03 -16.07
CA THR A 51 31.39 9.82 -17.23
C THR A 51 31.89 11.17 -16.71
N PRO A 52 33.10 11.64 -17.08
CA PRO A 52 33.62 12.91 -16.60
C PRO A 52 32.78 14.06 -17.14
N THR A 53 32.13 14.80 -16.23
CA THR A 53 31.37 16.01 -16.55
C THR A 53 32.32 17.13 -16.99
N ARG A 54 32.15 17.58 -18.24
CA ARG A 54 32.76 18.81 -18.75
C ARG A 54 32.07 20.03 -18.13
N THR A 55 32.84 20.88 -17.47
CA THR A 55 32.41 22.18 -16.94
C THR A 55 31.94 23.09 -18.08
N PRO A 56 30.72 23.63 -18.06
CA PRO A 56 30.33 24.70 -18.98
C PRO A 56 30.79 26.06 -18.44
N THR A 57 31.49 26.79 -19.30
CA THR A 57 31.92 28.17 -19.10
C THR A 57 30.70 29.10 -18.97
N SER A 58 30.69 29.89 -17.89
CA SER A 58 29.71 30.95 -17.62
C SER A 58 29.77 32.05 -18.68
N VAL A 59 28.63 32.36 -19.30
CA VAL A 59 28.43 33.58 -20.08
C VAL A 59 27.22 34.29 -19.51
N VAL A 60 27.47 35.42 -18.86
CA VAL A 60 26.47 36.38 -18.35
C VAL A 60 25.95 37.21 -19.52
N PRO A 61 24.63 37.45 -19.59
CA PRO A 61 24.14 38.71 -20.14
C PRO A 61 23.31 39.48 -19.10
N THR A 62 23.81 40.69 -18.81
CA THR A 62 23.11 41.79 -18.15
C THR A 62 21.89 42.21 -18.97
N ILE A 63 20.69 42.22 -18.38
CA ILE A 63 19.55 42.98 -18.89
C ILE A 63 18.95 43.82 -17.76
N THR A 64 19.11 45.13 -17.94
CA THR A 64 18.52 46.26 -17.26
C THR A 64 17.03 46.39 -17.64
N GLY A 65 16.14 46.71 -16.70
CA GLY A 65 14.90 47.41 -17.04
C GLY A 65 13.62 47.04 -16.27
N GLN A 66 13.26 47.94 -15.34
CA GLN A 66 11.92 48.44 -15.03
C GLN A 66 10.81 47.53 -14.46
N ILE A 67 10.47 47.88 -13.21
CA ILE A 67 9.17 47.69 -12.53
C ILE A 67 8.10 48.57 -13.20
N PRO A 68 6.86 48.09 -13.32
CA PRO A 68 5.71 48.94 -13.02
C PRO A 68 4.70 48.28 -12.07
N THR A 69 4.21 49.12 -11.16
CA THR A 69 3.16 48.86 -10.18
C THR A 69 1.80 49.27 -10.74
N SER A 70 0.78 48.40 -10.66
CA SER A 70 -0.67 48.72 -10.50
C SER A 70 -1.44 47.38 -10.49
N SER A 71 -2.10 47.03 -9.38
CA SER A 71 -3.48 47.34 -8.97
C SER A 71 -4.54 46.42 -9.61
N ALA A 72 -5.24 45.72 -8.70
CA ALA A 72 -6.20 44.62 -8.89
C ALA A 72 -7.35 44.85 -9.88
N THR A 73 -7.79 43.79 -10.57
CA THR A 73 -9.21 43.37 -10.64
C THR A 73 -9.30 41.89 -11.06
N ASP A 74 -10.42 41.28 -10.69
CA ASP A 74 -10.81 39.87 -10.63
C ASP A 74 -10.52 38.92 -11.80
N SER A 75 -10.41 37.65 -11.38
CA SER A 75 -10.48 36.38 -12.12
C SER A 75 -9.18 35.85 -12.76
N PRO A 76 -8.82 34.61 -12.39
CA PRO A 76 -8.47 33.65 -13.43
C PRO A 76 -9.26 32.34 -13.27
N GLU A 77 -10.00 32.04 -14.33
CA GLU A 77 -9.82 30.87 -15.20
C GLU A 77 -9.19 29.60 -14.57
N PRO A 78 -9.81 28.41 -14.72
CA PRO A 78 -9.36 27.20 -14.05
C PRO A 78 -7.97 26.80 -14.55
N THR A 79 -6.97 26.95 -13.69
CA THR A 79 -5.66 26.37 -13.91
C THR A 79 -5.79 24.85 -13.85
N ASN A 80 -5.72 24.23 -15.03
CA ASN A 80 -5.37 22.82 -15.18
C ASN A 80 -3.97 22.61 -14.60
N SER A 81 -3.91 22.27 -13.32
CA SER A 81 -2.73 21.71 -12.68
C SER A 81 -2.81 20.20 -12.81
N ASP A 82 -2.03 19.65 -13.74
CA ASP A 82 -1.82 18.23 -14.03
C ASP A 82 -1.03 17.49 -12.93
N ASP A 83 -1.42 17.66 -11.65
CA ASP A 83 -0.94 16.82 -10.55
C ASP A 83 -2.14 16.37 -9.70
N GLY A 84 -2.51 15.09 -9.86
CA GLY A 84 -3.75 14.49 -9.37
C GLY A 84 -4.14 14.88 -7.95
N GLY A 85 -5.35 15.44 -7.83
CA GLY A 85 -5.90 16.07 -6.63
C GLY A 85 -5.96 15.17 -5.39
N GLY A 86 -4.90 15.19 -4.60
CA GLY A 86 -4.90 14.71 -3.21
C GLY A 86 -5.53 15.74 -2.28
N ASN A 87 -6.39 15.28 -1.37
CA ASN A 87 -6.92 16.09 -0.28
C ASN A 87 -5.84 16.17 0.81
N ASN A 88 -4.89 17.10 0.66
CA ASN A 88 -3.65 17.22 1.45
C ASN A 88 -3.80 17.51 2.97
N GLY A 89 -4.94 17.21 3.60
CA GLY A 89 -5.15 17.51 5.01
C GLY A 89 -6.13 16.63 5.78
N GLY A 90 -6.99 15.86 5.10
CA GLY A 90 -8.12 15.20 5.77
C GLY A 90 -9.03 16.21 6.51
N ASP A 91 -10.14 15.72 7.08
CA ASP A 91 -11.00 16.49 7.98
C ASP A 91 -11.11 15.75 9.32
N PRO A 92 -10.55 16.29 10.43
CA PRO A 92 -10.72 15.71 11.76
C PRO A 92 -12.19 15.48 12.16
N ALA A 93 -13.13 16.31 11.65
CA ALA A 93 -14.55 16.15 11.93
C ALA A 93 -15.13 14.89 11.28
N ASP A 94 -14.52 14.38 10.20
CA ASP A 94 -14.95 13.13 9.58
C ASP A 94 -14.71 11.94 10.52
N CYS A 95 -13.49 11.78 11.02
CA CYS A 95 -13.17 10.68 11.93
C CYS A 95 -13.94 10.78 13.25
N ALA A 96 -14.18 11.99 13.75
CA ALA A 96 -14.99 12.21 14.94
C ALA A 96 -16.43 11.66 14.81
N LYS A 97 -17.03 11.67 13.61
CA LYS A 97 -18.38 11.09 13.37
C LYS A 97 -18.44 9.58 13.64
N ILE A 98 -17.31 8.89 13.60
CA ILE A 98 -17.20 7.46 13.88
C ILE A 98 -16.43 7.16 15.18
N GLY A 99 -16.22 8.18 16.02
CA GLY A 99 -15.55 8.02 17.31
C GLY A 99 -14.05 7.72 17.22
N LEU A 100 -13.41 8.07 16.11
CA LEU A 100 -11.97 7.88 15.90
C LEU A 100 -11.26 9.23 15.76
N SER A 101 -9.96 9.26 16.06
CA SER A 101 -9.14 10.42 15.69
C SER A 101 -8.71 10.31 14.23
N MET A 102 -8.42 11.46 13.62
CA MET A 102 -7.75 11.50 12.33
C MET A 102 -6.29 11.04 12.48
N TYR A 103 -5.80 10.22 11.56
CA TYR A 103 -4.40 9.84 11.53
C TYR A 103 -3.53 11.04 11.10
N VAL A 104 -2.36 11.25 11.71
CA VAL A 104 -1.44 12.34 11.30
C VAL A 104 -0.02 11.79 11.15
N PRO A 105 0.68 12.07 10.03
CA PRO A 105 0.22 12.83 8.87
C PRO A 105 -0.81 12.07 8.00
N GLN A 106 -1.67 12.79 7.29
CA GLN A 106 -2.56 12.19 6.30
C GLN A 106 -1.78 11.72 5.07
N PRO A 107 -2.17 10.60 4.42
CA PRO A 107 -1.58 10.20 3.15
C PRO A 107 -1.77 11.25 2.06
N ARG A 108 -0.67 11.68 1.43
CA ARG A 108 -0.61 12.75 0.42
C ARG A 108 -1.46 12.49 -0.82
N PHE A 109 -1.73 11.22 -1.13
CA PHE A 109 -2.53 10.85 -2.31
C PHE A 109 -3.93 10.36 -1.96
N LEU A 110 -4.41 10.61 -0.74
CA LEU A 110 -5.77 10.28 -0.37
C LEU A 110 -6.74 11.23 -1.07
N GLU A 111 -7.73 10.69 -1.77
CA GLU A 111 -8.72 11.48 -2.52
C GLU A 111 -10.06 11.45 -1.78
N SER A 112 -10.72 12.60 -1.67
CA SER A 112 -12.14 12.74 -1.27
C SER A 112 -12.54 12.06 0.05
N THR A 113 -11.61 11.85 0.97
CA THR A 113 -11.86 11.20 2.26
C THR A 113 -10.74 11.50 3.28
N THR A 114 -10.86 10.95 4.48
CA THR A 114 -9.90 11.07 5.58
C THR A 114 -9.48 9.69 6.07
N LEU A 115 -8.19 9.51 6.34
CA LEU A 115 -7.67 8.33 7.04
C LEU A 115 -7.84 8.54 8.55
N CYS A 116 -8.63 7.69 9.18
CA CYS A 116 -8.80 7.67 10.62
C CYS A 116 -7.82 6.68 11.28
N GLU A 117 -7.71 6.76 12.60
CA GLU A 117 -7.04 5.73 13.40
C GLU A 117 -7.54 4.32 13.03
N GLN A 118 -6.70 3.30 13.27
CA GLN A 118 -7.00 1.91 12.90
C GLN A 118 -7.17 1.69 11.39
N GLY A 119 -6.64 2.58 10.55
CA GLY A 119 -6.60 2.39 9.09
C GLY A 119 -7.96 2.56 8.39
N THR A 120 -8.96 3.11 9.07
CA THR A 120 -10.32 3.25 8.53
C THR A 120 -10.43 4.47 7.62
N ILE A 121 -11.07 4.31 6.47
CA ILE A 121 -11.42 5.42 5.57
C ILE A 121 -12.79 6.00 5.92
N TRP A 122 -12.86 7.32 6.10
CA TRP A 122 -14.11 8.03 6.32
C TRP A 122 -14.10 9.48 5.80
N PRO A 123 -15.16 9.94 5.09
CA PRO A 123 -16.37 9.22 4.67
C PRO A 123 -16.08 8.04 3.72
N PRO A 124 -16.94 7.01 3.67
CA PRO A 124 -16.70 5.85 2.81
C PRO A 124 -16.68 6.25 1.34
N TYR A 125 -15.81 5.61 0.58
CA TYR A 125 -15.82 5.71 -0.87
C TYR A 125 -17.14 5.17 -1.45
N LEU A 126 -17.61 5.86 -2.48
CA LEU A 126 -18.75 5.42 -3.28
C LEU A 126 -18.40 4.15 -4.09
N PRO A 127 -19.40 3.34 -4.50
CA PRO A 127 -19.17 2.18 -5.35
C PRO A 127 -18.44 2.47 -6.66
N SER A 128 -18.64 3.67 -7.22
CA SER A 128 -18.02 4.12 -8.46
C SER A 128 -16.61 4.69 -8.29
N PHE A 129 -16.13 4.85 -7.07
CA PHE A 129 -14.82 5.45 -6.84
C PHE A 129 -13.69 4.50 -7.24
N VAL A 130 -12.85 4.97 -8.14
CA VAL A 130 -11.57 4.38 -8.52
C VAL A 130 -10.53 5.50 -8.43
N PRO A 131 -9.46 5.35 -7.65
CA PRO A 131 -8.45 6.39 -7.55
C PRO A 131 -7.83 6.72 -8.90
N SER A 132 -7.51 7.99 -9.10
CA SER A 132 -6.67 8.38 -10.23
C SER A 132 -5.25 7.81 -10.09
N ASN A 133 -4.53 7.71 -11.20
CA ASN A 133 -3.09 7.40 -11.24
C ASN A 133 -2.69 6.04 -10.64
N LEU A 134 -3.56 5.03 -10.76
CA LEU A 134 -3.19 3.65 -10.49
C LEU A 134 -2.23 3.14 -11.57
N THR A 135 -1.10 2.58 -11.15
CA THR A 135 -0.13 1.90 -12.01
C THR A 135 -0.05 0.41 -11.68
N ASN A 136 0.42 -0.37 -12.64
CA ASN A 136 0.77 -1.77 -12.42
C ASN A 136 1.99 -1.86 -11.51
N LEU A 137 1.86 -2.55 -10.37
CA LEU A 137 2.90 -2.58 -9.35
C LEU A 137 4.16 -3.32 -9.82
N ASP A 138 4.00 -4.47 -10.47
CA ASP A 138 5.13 -5.29 -10.93
C ASP A 138 6.03 -4.52 -11.90
N ASN A 139 5.38 -3.87 -12.88
CA ASN A 139 6.07 -3.01 -13.84
C ASN A 139 6.74 -1.81 -13.14
N ALA A 140 6.05 -1.16 -12.20
CA ALA A 140 6.58 0.00 -11.49
C ALA A 140 7.78 -0.35 -10.59
N LEU A 141 7.85 -1.58 -10.08
CA LEU A 141 8.97 -2.10 -9.31
C LEU A 141 10.05 -2.76 -10.19
N GLY A 142 9.85 -2.81 -11.52
CA GLY A 142 10.78 -3.42 -12.47
C GLY A 142 10.94 -4.93 -12.31
N GLY A 143 9.93 -5.63 -11.80
CA GLY A 143 9.96 -7.10 -11.60
C GLY A 143 10.98 -7.58 -10.57
N GLN A 144 11.44 -6.71 -9.66
CA GLN A 144 12.51 -7.02 -8.70
C GLN A 144 12.06 -7.79 -7.46
N PHE A 145 10.75 -7.84 -7.22
CA PHE A 145 10.13 -8.41 -6.03
C PHE A 145 9.05 -9.41 -6.42
N TRP A 146 8.73 -10.32 -5.51
CA TRP A 146 7.63 -11.24 -5.74
C TRP A 146 6.31 -10.51 -5.54
N VAL A 147 5.44 -10.60 -6.53
CA VAL A 147 4.06 -10.11 -6.47
C VAL A 147 3.11 -11.29 -6.67
N ARG A 148 2.03 -11.36 -5.88
CA ARG A 148 1.08 -12.48 -5.97
C ARG A 148 0.51 -12.66 -7.37
N THR A 149 0.21 -11.55 -8.03
CA THR A 149 -0.27 -11.51 -9.41
C THR A 149 0.30 -10.29 -10.11
N ASN A 150 0.48 -10.38 -11.43
CA ASN A 150 0.90 -9.25 -12.24
C ASN A 150 -0.21 -8.20 -12.45
N SER A 151 -1.38 -8.34 -11.82
CA SER A 151 -2.48 -7.39 -11.90
C SER A 151 -2.59 -6.48 -10.68
N ILE A 152 -1.72 -6.62 -9.67
CA ILE A 152 -1.71 -5.74 -8.51
C ILE A 152 -1.47 -4.30 -8.97
N LYS A 153 -2.33 -3.39 -8.52
CA LYS A 153 -2.25 -1.96 -8.81
C LYS A 153 -1.99 -1.17 -7.56
N ILE A 154 -1.38 -0.01 -7.71
CA ILE A 154 -1.16 0.95 -6.63
C ILE A 154 -1.05 2.37 -7.19
N LYS A 155 -1.23 3.41 -6.37
CA LYS A 155 -0.96 4.78 -6.81
C LYS A 155 0.50 4.96 -7.19
N SER A 156 0.74 5.51 -8.38
CA SER A 156 2.09 5.72 -8.93
C SER A 156 2.97 6.55 -8.01
N GLY A 157 2.41 7.55 -7.33
CA GLY A 157 3.16 8.45 -6.47
C GLY A 157 3.85 7.77 -5.27
N ILE A 158 3.40 6.57 -4.84
CA ILE A 158 4.01 5.85 -3.71
C ILE A 158 5.05 4.79 -4.13
N THR A 159 5.20 4.49 -5.42
CA THR A 159 6.03 3.35 -5.86
C THR A 159 7.53 3.55 -5.59
N GLY A 160 8.03 4.78 -5.67
CA GLY A 160 9.44 5.09 -5.37
C GLY A 160 9.78 4.84 -3.89
N ASN A 161 8.93 5.32 -2.99
CA ASN A 161 9.07 5.08 -1.55
C ASN A 161 8.89 3.59 -1.22
N LEU A 162 7.93 2.93 -1.88
CA LEU A 162 7.70 1.51 -1.73
C LEU A 162 8.95 0.70 -2.10
N ALA A 163 9.56 0.96 -3.25
CA ALA A 163 10.77 0.24 -3.67
C ALA A 163 11.87 0.31 -2.60
N SER A 164 12.15 1.51 -2.08
CA SER A 164 13.11 1.70 -0.98
C SER A 164 12.73 0.92 0.29
N PHE A 165 11.44 0.88 0.63
CA PHE A 165 10.96 0.12 1.80
C PHE A 165 11.12 -1.40 1.60
N LEU A 166 10.76 -1.91 0.43
CA LEU A 166 10.91 -3.33 0.10
C LEU A 166 12.40 -3.74 0.08
N GLU A 167 13.29 -2.89 -0.45
CA GLU A 167 14.74 -3.12 -0.37
C GLU A 167 15.27 -3.17 1.07
N TYR A 168 14.70 -2.35 1.97
CA TYR A 168 15.02 -2.42 3.40
C TYR A 168 14.54 -3.71 4.04
N MET A 169 13.34 -4.18 3.67
CA MET A 169 12.77 -5.44 4.15
C MET A 169 13.59 -6.66 3.71
N GLU A 170 14.05 -6.71 2.45
CA GLU A 170 14.94 -7.77 1.93
C GLU A 170 16.27 -7.88 2.68
N LYS A 171 16.72 -6.79 3.33
CA LYS A 171 17.95 -6.79 4.15
C LYS A 171 17.71 -7.37 5.55
N GLN A 172 16.47 -7.64 5.93
CA GLN A 172 16.15 -8.23 7.21
C GLN A 172 16.39 -9.75 7.18
N PRO A 173 16.95 -10.34 8.25
CA PRO A 173 17.20 -11.77 8.30
C PRO A 173 15.94 -12.61 8.04
N GLY A 174 16.02 -13.53 7.07
CA GLY A 174 14.96 -14.48 6.76
C GLY A 174 13.74 -13.87 6.04
N CYS A 175 13.89 -12.71 5.40
CA CYS A 175 12.81 -12.09 4.63
C CYS A 175 13.17 -11.96 3.15
N THR A 176 12.47 -12.71 2.30
CA THR A 176 12.31 -12.38 0.88
C THR A 176 10.95 -11.74 0.72
N VAL A 177 10.88 -10.54 0.17
CA VAL A 177 9.64 -9.76 0.13
C VAL A 177 8.65 -10.35 -0.86
N PHE A 178 7.40 -10.45 -0.41
CA PHE A 178 6.25 -10.83 -1.22
C PHE A 178 5.12 -9.82 -1.04
N VAL A 179 4.66 -9.20 -2.14
CA VAL A 179 3.50 -8.31 -2.14
C VAL A 179 2.24 -9.12 -2.44
N GLY A 180 1.38 -9.26 -1.44
CA GLY A 180 0.16 -10.05 -1.54
C GLY A 180 -0.99 -9.30 -2.19
N TYR A 181 -1.19 -8.04 -1.80
CA TYR A 181 -2.33 -7.23 -2.19
C TYR A 181 -1.97 -5.75 -2.31
N GLY A 182 -2.71 -5.03 -3.16
CA GLY A 182 -2.62 -3.58 -3.36
C GLY A 182 -4.02 -2.98 -3.47
N TYR A 183 -4.27 -2.17 -4.50
CA TYR A 183 -5.60 -1.66 -4.78
C TYR A 183 -6.67 -2.77 -4.85
N ARG A 184 -7.83 -2.49 -4.27
CA ARG A 184 -9.03 -3.33 -4.33
C ARG A 184 -10.25 -2.46 -4.58
N SER A 185 -11.02 -2.79 -5.60
CA SER A 185 -12.25 -2.07 -5.94
C SER A 185 -13.33 -2.25 -4.87
N TYR A 186 -14.34 -1.37 -4.91
CA TYR A 186 -15.51 -1.49 -4.04
C TYR A 186 -16.18 -2.86 -4.17
N ALA A 187 -16.41 -3.32 -5.41
CA ALA A 187 -17.09 -4.58 -5.69
C ALA A 187 -16.30 -5.80 -5.16
N GLU A 188 -14.97 -5.78 -5.28
CA GLU A 188 -14.13 -6.82 -4.68
C GLU A 188 -14.20 -6.80 -3.15
N GLN A 189 -14.19 -5.59 -2.54
CA GLN A 189 -14.33 -5.45 -1.10
C GLN A 189 -15.72 -5.92 -0.61
N GLU A 190 -16.77 -5.65 -1.38
CA GLU A 190 -18.13 -6.12 -1.14
C GLU A 190 -18.23 -7.65 -1.20
N GLY A 191 -17.65 -8.27 -2.23
CA GLY A 191 -17.57 -9.72 -2.34
C GLY A 191 -16.84 -10.36 -1.16
N LEU A 192 -15.73 -9.76 -0.70
CA LEU A 192 -15.01 -10.21 0.48
C LEU A 192 -15.83 -10.05 1.76
N TRP A 193 -16.48 -8.90 1.95
CA TRP A 193 -17.26 -8.61 3.14
C TRP A 193 -18.44 -9.58 3.30
N TYR A 194 -19.26 -9.75 2.26
CA TYR A 194 -20.38 -10.68 2.32
C TYR A 194 -19.93 -12.15 2.26
N GLY A 195 -18.89 -12.47 1.50
CA GLY A 195 -18.34 -13.82 1.41
C GLY A 195 -17.77 -14.36 2.72
N ASN A 196 -17.37 -13.48 3.65
CA ASN A 196 -16.89 -13.84 4.99
C ASN A 196 -17.97 -13.66 6.09
N ASP A 197 -19.23 -13.48 5.71
CA ASP A 197 -20.37 -13.30 6.64
C ASP A 197 -20.16 -12.14 7.63
N CYS A 198 -19.46 -11.08 7.21
CA CYS A 198 -19.15 -9.93 8.06
C CYS A 198 -20.34 -9.11 8.56
N PRO A 199 -21.49 -9.00 7.87
CA PRO A 199 -22.65 -8.29 8.41
C PRO A 199 -23.15 -8.84 9.75
N THR A 200 -22.95 -10.14 9.98
CA THR A 200 -23.40 -10.90 11.16
C THR A 200 -22.23 -11.33 12.05
N ASN A 201 -21.00 -11.28 11.54
CA ASN A 201 -19.78 -11.59 12.27
C ASN A 201 -18.90 -10.35 12.48
N PRO A 202 -19.03 -9.64 13.63
CA PRO A 202 -18.26 -8.42 13.90
C PRO A 202 -16.74 -8.64 14.03
N GLY A 203 -16.27 -9.90 14.09
CA GLY A 203 -14.86 -10.26 14.16
C GLY A 203 -14.29 -10.79 12.84
N CYS A 204 -14.98 -10.66 11.70
CA CYS A 204 -14.57 -11.28 10.44
C CYS A 204 -13.25 -10.75 9.86
N GLY A 205 -12.71 -9.64 10.38
CA GLY A 205 -11.40 -9.09 9.97
C GLY A 205 -11.38 -8.45 8.58
N VAL A 206 -12.52 -8.16 7.99
CA VAL A 206 -12.65 -7.48 6.69
C VAL A 206 -13.28 -6.10 6.92
N ALA A 207 -12.83 -5.05 6.23
CA ALA A 207 -13.47 -3.73 6.34
C ALA A 207 -14.79 -3.68 5.54
N PRO A 208 -15.80 -2.89 5.95
CA PRO A 208 -16.99 -2.66 5.12
C PRO A 208 -16.63 -2.06 3.75
N PRO A 209 -17.44 -2.30 2.70
CA PRO A 209 -17.25 -1.68 1.39
C PRO A 209 -17.20 -0.14 1.50
N GLY A 210 -16.28 0.49 0.77
CA GLY A 210 -16.03 1.93 0.86
C GLY A 210 -15.09 2.36 2.00
N LYS A 211 -14.87 1.52 3.02
CA LYS A 211 -14.06 1.88 4.20
C LYS A 211 -12.64 1.32 4.21
N SER A 212 -12.27 0.52 3.20
CA SER A 212 -10.95 -0.08 3.10
C SER A 212 -9.94 0.90 2.49
N SER A 213 -8.78 1.03 3.13
CA SER A 213 -7.61 1.76 2.61
C SER A 213 -7.08 1.18 1.29
N HIS A 214 -7.34 -0.10 1.00
CA HIS A 214 -7.03 -0.70 -0.31
C HIS A 214 -7.83 -0.03 -1.45
N GLN A 215 -9.03 0.47 -1.20
CA GLN A 215 -9.81 1.16 -2.22
C GLN A 215 -9.21 2.52 -2.59
N ALA A 216 -8.47 3.16 -1.68
CA ALA A 216 -7.70 4.38 -1.98
C ALA A 216 -6.46 4.11 -2.86
N GLY A 217 -6.05 2.85 -3.05
CA GLY A 217 -4.85 2.50 -3.81
C GLY A 217 -3.54 2.92 -3.14
N ILE A 218 -3.56 3.21 -1.84
CA ILE A 218 -2.39 3.58 -1.03
C ILE A 218 -1.97 2.46 -0.05
N ALA A 219 -2.80 1.44 0.12
CA ALA A 219 -2.51 0.32 1.02
C ALA A 219 -1.91 -0.88 0.28
N LEU A 220 -1.04 -1.61 0.97
CA LEU A 220 -0.49 -2.90 0.56
C LEU A 220 -0.54 -3.89 1.70
N ASP A 221 -0.62 -5.16 1.34
CA ASP A 221 -0.35 -6.26 2.26
C ASP A 221 0.99 -6.91 1.88
N LEU A 222 1.96 -6.82 2.78
CA LEU A 222 3.33 -7.27 2.60
C LEU A 222 3.63 -8.49 3.47
N PHE A 223 4.42 -9.43 2.93
CA PHE A 223 4.81 -10.65 3.60
C PHE A 223 6.30 -10.94 3.39
N CYS A 224 6.88 -11.76 4.26
CA CYS A 224 8.14 -12.44 3.98
C CYS A 224 7.84 -13.85 3.45
N ALA A 225 8.30 -14.18 2.26
CA ALA A 225 8.18 -15.50 1.68
C ALA A 225 9.42 -16.35 1.97
N GLU A 226 9.20 -17.64 2.18
CA GLU A 226 10.22 -18.68 2.17
C GLU A 226 9.78 -19.79 1.22
N MET A 227 10.69 -20.25 0.36
CA MET A 227 10.48 -21.42 -0.47
C MET A 227 10.70 -22.69 0.35
N ILE A 228 9.71 -23.57 0.41
CA ILE A 228 9.81 -24.90 1.02
C ILE A 228 9.47 -25.93 -0.06
N GLY A 229 10.50 -26.45 -0.72
CA GLY A 229 10.30 -27.29 -1.91
C GLY A 229 9.68 -26.49 -3.06
N SER A 230 8.50 -26.90 -3.52
CA SER A 230 7.71 -26.18 -4.54
C SER A 230 6.71 -25.19 -3.95
N ASP A 231 6.55 -25.15 -2.63
CA ASP A 231 5.56 -24.32 -1.96
C ASP A 231 6.17 -23.01 -1.46
N ILE A 232 5.32 -21.97 -1.41
CA ILE A 232 5.66 -20.69 -0.80
C ILE A 232 5.00 -20.64 0.58
N ASN A 233 5.82 -20.48 1.61
CA ASN A 233 5.35 -20.21 2.96
C ASN A 233 5.40 -18.70 3.21
N LEU A 234 4.26 -18.08 3.51
CA LEU A 234 4.17 -16.66 3.85
C LEU A 234 4.30 -16.49 5.36
N LYS A 235 5.25 -15.66 5.76
CA LYS A 235 5.54 -15.28 7.14
C LYS A 235 5.19 -13.81 7.35
N VAL A 236 4.92 -13.48 8.60
CA VAL A 236 4.77 -12.10 9.06
C VAL A 236 6.04 -11.30 8.77
N VAL A 237 5.85 -10.02 8.50
CA VAL A 237 6.95 -9.07 8.30
C VAL A 237 7.77 -8.90 9.59
N PRO A 238 9.08 -8.58 9.50
CA PRO A 238 9.91 -8.43 10.68
C PRO A 238 9.47 -7.19 11.45
N ALA A 239 9.53 -7.23 12.80
CA ALA A 239 9.19 -6.08 13.64
C ALA A 239 10.00 -4.82 13.28
N ALA A 240 11.24 -4.98 12.81
CA ALA A 240 12.06 -3.89 12.31
C ALA A 240 11.43 -3.16 11.11
N ALA A 241 10.76 -3.88 10.20
CA ALA A 241 10.03 -3.29 9.08
C ALA A 241 8.85 -2.44 9.56
N ILE A 242 8.07 -2.95 10.51
CA ILE A 242 6.94 -2.21 11.11
C ILE A 242 7.44 -0.93 11.79
N THR A 243 8.46 -1.03 12.64
CA THR A 243 9.02 0.09 13.40
C THR A 243 9.62 1.17 12.50
N ASN A 244 10.27 0.77 11.40
CA ASN A 244 10.97 1.70 10.51
C ASN A 244 10.16 2.13 9.28
N ALA A 245 8.92 1.65 9.11
CA ALA A 245 8.09 1.97 7.95
C ALA A 245 7.97 3.48 7.71
N LYS A 246 7.88 4.28 8.79
CA LYS A 246 7.78 5.74 8.69
C LYS A 246 8.98 6.42 8.05
N ASN A 247 10.16 5.79 8.10
CA ASN A 247 11.36 6.32 7.43
C ASN A 247 11.28 6.21 5.90
N PHE A 248 10.28 5.49 5.39
CA PHE A 248 10.01 5.28 3.97
C PHE A 248 8.64 5.85 3.58
N ASP A 249 8.06 6.74 4.39
CA ASP A 249 6.69 7.25 4.19
C ASP A 249 5.65 6.12 4.13
N PHE A 250 5.77 5.13 5.02
CA PHE A 250 4.73 4.13 5.27
C PHE A 250 4.34 4.07 6.74
N ILE A 251 3.11 3.65 6.99
CA ILE A 251 2.60 3.39 8.34
C ILE A 251 2.03 1.99 8.41
N HIS A 252 2.00 1.45 9.63
CA HIS A 252 1.33 0.20 9.96
C HIS A 252 0.20 0.53 10.95
N PRO A 253 -0.99 0.89 10.45
CA PRO A 253 -2.02 1.56 11.25
C PRO A 253 -2.81 0.60 12.15
N VAL A 254 -2.76 -0.71 11.89
CA VAL A 254 -3.55 -1.74 12.57
C VAL A 254 -2.61 -2.73 13.22
N SER A 255 -2.50 -2.70 14.55
CA SER A 255 -1.47 -3.49 15.27
C SER A 255 -1.61 -5.01 15.13
N TRP A 256 -2.82 -5.51 14.89
CA TRP A 256 -3.07 -6.95 14.71
C TRP A 256 -2.92 -7.41 13.25
N ASP A 257 -3.06 -6.49 12.29
CA ASP A 257 -2.99 -6.79 10.86
C ASP A 257 -1.56 -6.58 10.34
N THR A 258 -0.67 -7.46 10.81
CA THR A 258 0.79 -7.37 10.54
C THR A 258 1.21 -7.16 9.07
N PRO A 259 0.52 -7.68 8.04
CA PRO A 259 0.92 -7.41 6.67
C PRO A 259 0.52 -6.01 6.18
N HIS A 260 -0.38 -5.29 6.87
CA HIS A 260 -1.05 -4.13 6.31
C HIS A 260 -0.26 -2.83 6.49
N PHE A 261 0.14 -2.23 5.37
CA PHE A 261 0.83 -0.94 5.32
C PHE A 261 0.07 0.08 4.48
N ILE A 262 0.16 1.35 4.85
CA ILE A 262 -0.40 2.48 4.09
C ILE A 262 0.73 3.46 3.76
N GLY A 263 0.85 3.86 2.50
CA GLY A 263 1.79 4.90 2.08
C GLY A 263 1.31 6.30 2.49
N LEU A 264 2.24 7.14 2.94
CA LEU A 264 2.04 8.54 3.31
C LEU A 264 2.31 9.51 2.16
#